data_AF-A0A8B9S7X5-F1
#
_entry.id   AF-A0A8B9S7X5-F1
#
_cell.length_a   1.000
_cell.length_b   1.000
_cell.length_c   1.000
_cell.angle_alpha   90.00
_cell.angle_beta   90.00
_cell.angle_gamma   90.00
#
_symmetry.space_group_name_H-M   'P 1'
#
loop_
_entity.id
_entity.type
_entity.pdbx_description
1 polymer ?
#
loop_
_entity_poly.entity_id
_entity_poly.type
_entity_poly.pdbx_seq_one_letter_code
_entity_poly.pdbx_strand_id
1 'polypeptide(L)'
;RDLPEHLQHGCPKRRVKCEFCFFSPPFYTHKYGYKLQVSAFLNGNGSGESSHLSVYIRVLPGEYDNLLEWPFSYRVTFSLLDQSDPSLSKPQHITETFHPDPNWKNFQKPGASRSSLDESTLGFGYPKFISHEDIKKRNYVRDNAIFIKASVEIPQKILA
;
A
#
# COMPACT_ATOMS: atom_id res chain seq x y z
N ARG A 1 5.54 -29.23 10.03
CA ARG A 1 6.17 -28.08 10.69
C ARG A 1 5.13 -26.99 10.66
N ASP A 2 4.40 -26.88 11.75
CA ASP A 2 3.13 -26.17 11.84
C ASP A 2 3.34 -24.66 11.69
N LEU A 3 2.45 -24.03 10.93
CA LEU A 3 2.38 -22.57 10.86
C LEU A 3 2.00 -22.04 12.26
N PRO A 4 2.65 -20.97 12.75
CA PRO A 4 2.30 -20.35 14.03
C PRO A 4 0.80 -20.04 14.12
N GLU A 5 0.19 -20.26 15.30
CA GLU A 5 -1.26 -20.13 15.54
C GLU A 5 -1.87 -18.78 15.14
N HIS A 6 -1.06 -17.71 15.02
CA HIS A 6 -1.54 -16.38 14.61
C HIS A 6 -1.91 -16.28 13.12
N LEU A 7 -1.57 -17.28 12.30
CA LEU A 7 -1.91 -17.32 10.86
C LEU A 7 -3.09 -18.25 10.55
N GLN A 8 -3.58 -19.03 11.50
CA GLN A 8 -4.56 -20.10 11.23
C GLN A 8 -6.02 -19.71 11.46
N HIS A 9 -6.34 -18.52 11.97
CA HIS A 9 -7.72 -18.20 12.32
C HIS A 9 -8.19 -16.85 11.75
N GLY A 10 -9.21 -16.92 10.88
CA GLY A 10 -10.13 -15.81 10.67
C GLY A 10 -10.77 -15.44 12.01
N CYS A 11 -10.22 -14.43 12.68
CA CYS A 11 -10.68 -14.00 14.00
C CYS A 11 -11.77 -12.93 13.85
N PRO A 12 -13.04 -13.19 14.25
CA PRO A 12 -14.14 -12.26 14.02
C PRO A 12 -14.21 -11.09 15.02
N LYS A 13 -13.35 -11.02 16.04
CA LYS A 13 -13.43 -9.98 17.08
C LYS A 13 -12.06 -9.55 17.61
N ARG A 14 -11.79 -8.25 17.40
CA ARG A 14 -10.79 -7.37 18.06
C ARG A 14 -9.33 -7.47 17.62
N ARG A 15 -8.95 -6.49 16.80
CA ARG A 15 -7.74 -5.64 16.93
C ARG A 15 -6.59 -6.25 17.75
N VAL A 16 -5.92 -7.27 17.21
CA VAL A 16 -4.48 -7.37 17.46
C VAL A 16 -3.90 -6.20 16.68
N LYS A 17 -3.49 -5.16 17.39
CA LYS A 17 -2.67 -4.10 16.80
C LYS A 17 -1.40 -4.82 16.38
N CYS A 18 -1.31 -5.22 15.11
CA CYS A 18 -0.06 -5.71 14.56
C CYS A 18 0.97 -4.62 14.83
N GLU A 19 1.90 -4.90 15.72
CA GLU A 19 2.79 -3.91 16.33
C GLU A 19 3.71 -3.26 15.29
N PHE A 20 3.83 -3.91 14.13
CA PHE A 20 4.64 -3.51 12.99
C PHE A 20 3.82 -3.19 11.73
N CYS A 21 2.51 -3.00 11.88
CA CYS A 21 1.60 -2.62 10.81
C CYS A 21 1.27 -1.13 10.90
N PHE A 22 1.60 -0.40 9.85
CA PHE A 22 1.41 1.03 9.76
C PHE A 22 0.44 1.36 8.63
N PHE A 23 -0.42 2.33 8.86
CA PHE A 23 -1.32 2.87 7.85
C PHE A 23 -0.98 4.34 7.63
N SER A 24 -0.89 4.75 6.37
CA SER A 24 -0.79 6.17 6.03
C SER A 24 -2.09 6.88 6.43
N PRO A 25 -2.06 8.21 6.62
CA PRO A 25 -3.27 8.99 6.45
C PRO A 25 -3.92 8.67 5.09
N PRO A 26 -5.26 8.62 5.01
CA PRO A 26 -5.95 8.57 3.74
C PRO A 26 -5.60 9.79 2.88
N PHE A 27 -5.47 9.59 1.57
CA PHE A 27 -5.20 10.67 0.63
C PHE A 27 -6.07 10.51 -0.61
N TYR A 28 -6.35 11.62 -1.27
CA TYR A 28 -7.04 11.61 -2.56
C TYR A 28 -6.02 11.57 -3.70
N THR A 29 -6.34 10.88 -4.78
CA THR A 29 -5.47 10.87 -5.98
C THR A 29 -5.32 12.26 -6.56
N HIS A 30 -6.44 12.98 -6.69
CA HIS A 30 -6.53 14.39 -7.10
C HIS A 30 -7.75 15.03 -6.44
N LYS A 31 -7.94 16.34 -6.65
CA LYS A 31 -9.15 17.05 -6.21
C LYS A 31 -10.39 16.34 -6.77
N TYR A 32 -11.32 15.97 -5.89
CA TYR A 32 -12.54 15.22 -6.23
C TYR A 32 -12.30 13.79 -6.76
N GLY A 33 -11.10 13.23 -6.54
CA GLY A 33 -10.70 11.90 -7.01
C GLY A 33 -10.99 10.76 -6.03
N TYR A 34 -10.38 9.60 -6.30
CA TYR A 34 -10.47 8.41 -5.43
C TYR A 34 -9.75 8.63 -4.10
N LYS A 35 -10.33 8.12 -3.01
CA LYS A 35 -9.69 8.08 -1.69
C LYS A 35 -8.91 6.77 -1.53
N LEU A 36 -7.63 6.87 -1.23
CA LEU A 36 -6.73 5.73 -1.08
C LEU A 36 -6.05 5.75 0.29
N GLN A 37 -5.51 4.60 0.70
CA GLN A 37 -4.66 4.48 1.87
C GLN A 37 -3.59 3.41 1.65
N VAL A 38 -2.35 3.72 2.03
CA VAL A 38 -1.23 2.78 1.99
C VAL A 38 -1.10 2.11 3.36
N SER A 39 -0.74 0.83 3.37
CA SER A 39 -0.33 0.11 4.57
C SER A 39 1.03 -0.54 4.38
N ALA A 40 1.82 -0.62 5.44
CA ALA A 40 3.14 -1.24 5.45
C ALA A 40 3.30 -2.18 6.65
N PHE A 41 3.91 -3.33 6.43
CA PHE A 41 4.20 -4.35 7.43
C PHE A 41 5.72 -4.47 7.53
N LEU A 42 6.31 -3.89 8.58
CA LEU A 42 7.78 -3.82 8.69
C LEU A 42 8.41 -5.21 8.82
N ASN A 43 7.74 -6.13 9.52
CA ASN A 43 8.14 -7.54 9.63
C ASN A 43 7.48 -8.44 8.57
N GLY A 44 6.91 -7.86 7.52
CA GLY A 44 6.30 -8.59 6.42
C GLY A 44 4.92 -9.16 6.73
N ASN A 45 4.26 -9.64 5.68
CA ASN A 45 2.94 -10.25 5.71
C ASN A 45 2.85 -11.34 4.64
N GLY A 46 2.09 -12.41 4.92
CA GLY A 46 1.91 -13.53 4.00
C GLY A 46 3.25 -14.16 3.59
N SER A 47 3.51 -14.27 2.29
CA SER A 47 4.72 -14.94 1.78
C SER A 47 6.03 -14.20 2.10
N GLY A 48 5.99 -12.93 2.53
CA GLY A 48 7.16 -12.15 2.94
C GLY A 48 7.33 -12.00 4.45
N GLU A 49 6.49 -12.66 5.25
CA GLU A 49 6.56 -12.60 6.71
C GLU A 49 7.97 -12.96 7.22
N SER A 50 8.41 -12.22 8.23
CA SER A 50 9.71 -12.35 8.92
C SER A 50 10.96 -12.22 8.03
N SER A 51 10.81 -11.76 6.79
CA SER A 51 11.92 -11.69 5.84
C SER A 51 11.92 -10.44 4.95
N HIS A 52 10.77 -9.80 4.78
CA HIS A 52 10.61 -8.65 3.89
C HIS A 52 9.79 -7.55 4.56
N LEU A 53 9.95 -6.32 4.07
CA LEU A 53 8.94 -5.28 4.19
C LEU A 53 7.83 -5.59 3.17
N SER A 54 6.57 -5.54 3.61
CA SER A 54 5.41 -5.63 2.70
C SER A 54 4.69 -4.29 2.61
N VAL A 55 4.21 -3.94 1.42
CA VAL A 55 3.45 -2.70 1.18
C VAL A 55 2.17 -3.00 0.41
N TYR A 56 1.08 -2.35 0.77
CA TYR A 56 -0.23 -2.50 0.14
C TYR A 56 -0.94 -1.15 0.01
N ILE A 57 -1.92 -1.09 -0.90
CA ILE A 57 -2.82 0.04 -1.09
C ILE A 57 -4.25 -0.47 -1.26
N ARG A 58 -5.18 0.25 -0.64
CA ARG A 58 -6.61 -0.01 -0.75
C ARG A 58 -7.36 1.24 -1.16
N VAL A 59 -8.47 1.03 -1.87
CA VAL A 59 -9.46 2.06 -2.13
C VAL A 59 -10.39 2.16 -0.92
N LEU A 60 -10.57 3.37 -0.42
CA LEU A 60 -11.47 3.67 0.68
C LEU A 60 -12.75 4.33 0.15
N PRO A 61 -13.87 4.26 0.89
CA PRO A 61 -15.05 5.06 0.58
C PRO A 61 -14.69 6.56 0.55
N GLY A 62 -14.91 7.17 -0.60
CA GLY A 62 -14.69 8.59 -0.87
C GLY A 62 -16.01 9.36 -1.01
N GLU A 63 -15.93 10.67 -0.79
CA GLU A 63 -17.09 11.57 -0.96
C GLU A 63 -17.57 11.63 -2.42
N TYR A 64 -16.66 11.40 -3.37
CA TYR A 64 -16.88 11.58 -4.81
C TYR A 64 -17.10 10.25 -5.55
N ASP A 65 -17.22 9.12 -4.86
CA ASP A 65 -17.27 7.79 -5.48
C ASP A 65 -18.40 7.61 -6.51
N ASN A 66 -19.47 8.40 -6.41
CA ASN A 66 -20.58 8.39 -7.38
C ASN A 66 -20.28 9.14 -8.69
N LEU A 67 -19.24 9.98 -8.71
CA LEU A 67 -18.80 10.75 -9.87
C LEU A 67 -17.64 10.08 -10.62
N LEU A 68 -17.03 9.06 -10.01
CA LEU A 68 -15.84 8.39 -10.50
C LEU A 68 -16.18 7.14 -11.31
N GLU A 69 -15.26 6.76 -12.20
CA GLU A 69 -15.36 5.51 -12.95
C GLU A 69 -15.01 4.31 -12.08
N TRP A 70 -15.60 3.16 -12.37
CA TRP A 70 -15.32 1.92 -11.64
C TRP A 70 -15.21 0.75 -12.61
N PRO A 71 -14.34 -0.24 -12.33
CA PRO A 71 -13.42 -0.32 -11.18
C PRO A 71 -12.26 0.70 -11.25
N PHE A 72 -11.61 0.96 -10.12
CA PHE A 72 -10.39 1.77 -10.05
C PHE A 72 -9.32 1.17 -10.99
N SER A 73 -8.80 1.98 -11.90
CA SER A 73 -7.95 1.52 -13.02
C SER A 73 -6.66 2.31 -13.18
N TYR A 74 -6.37 3.26 -12.29
CA TYR A 74 -5.19 4.11 -12.43
C TYR A 74 -3.93 3.34 -12.08
N ARG A 75 -2.88 3.48 -12.90
CA ARG A 75 -1.59 2.84 -12.63
C ARG A 75 -1.04 3.37 -11.31
N VAL A 76 -0.57 2.46 -10.47
CA VAL A 76 0.03 2.79 -9.17
C VAL A 76 1.46 2.30 -9.13
N THR A 77 2.34 3.16 -8.62
CA THR A 77 3.76 2.88 -8.41
C THR A 77 4.11 3.10 -6.94
N PHE A 78 4.59 2.06 -6.27
CA PHE A 78 5.24 2.17 -4.96
C PHE A 78 6.73 2.39 -5.14
N SER A 79 7.31 3.25 -4.31
CA SER A 79 8.75 3.41 -4.20
C SER A 79 9.19 3.47 -2.74
N LEU A 80 10.19 2.67 -2.36
CA LEU A 80 10.97 2.90 -1.14
C LEU A 80 12.15 3.81 -1.50
N LEU A 81 12.21 4.99 -0.88
CA LEU A 81 13.20 5.99 -1.23
C LEU A 81 14.54 5.69 -0.56
N ASP A 82 15.58 5.50 -1.38
CA ASP A 82 16.98 5.68 -0.99
C ASP A 82 17.20 7.17 -0.60
N GLN A 83 17.57 7.42 0.66
CA GLN A 83 17.73 8.75 1.26
C GLN A 83 19.17 9.30 1.10
N SER A 84 19.89 8.85 0.08
CA SER A 84 21.19 9.38 -0.32
C SER A 84 21.06 10.80 -0.86
N ASP A 85 22.07 11.63 -0.63
CA ASP A 85 22.11 13.00 -1.17
C ASP A 85 22.18 12.94 -2.72
N PRO A 86 21.15 13.46 -3.43
CA PRO A 86 21.12 13.42 -4.90
C PRO A 86 22.26 14.19 -5.57
N SER A 87 22.91 15.14 -4.86
CA SER A 87 24.06 15.88 -5.36
C SER A 87 25.36 15.07 -5.32
N LEU A 88 25.46 14.09 -4.43
CA LEU A 88 26.65 13.24 -4.25
C LEU A 88 26.54 11.92 -5.02
N SER A 89 25.34 11.34 -5.08
CA SER A 89 25.10 10.09 -5.79
C SER A 89 23.65 9.98 -6.20
N LYS A 90 23.37 9.37 -7.35
CA LYS A 90 22.00 9.12 -7.80
C LYS A 90 21.31 8.15 -6.82
N PRO A 91 20.22 8.54 -6.14
CA PRO A 91 19.47 7.64 -5.28
C PRO A 91 18.91 6.46 -6.07
N GLN A 92 18.99 5.26 -5.50
CA GLN A 92 18.46 4.05 -6.13
C GLN A 92 17.23 3.57 -5.39
N HIS A 93 16.06 4.10 -5.74
CA HIS A 93 14.79 3.71 -5.12
C HIS A 93 14.38 2.30 -5.56
N ILE A 94 13.86 1.50 -4.63
CA ILE A 94 13.18 0.24 -4.98
C ILE A 94 11.77 0.59 -5.41
N THR A 95 11.36 0.15 -6.60
CA THR A 95 10.09 0.56 -7.20
C THR A 95 9.35 -0.64 -7.75
N GLU A 96 8.05 -0.73 -7.44
CA GLU A 96 7.13 -1.71 -8.02
C GLU A 96 5.91 -0.99 -8.58
N THR A 97 5.47 -1.41 -9.76
CA THR A 97 4.36 -0.77 -10.47
C THR A 97 3.33 -1.82 -10.89
N PHE A 98 2.06 -1.47 -10.76
CA PHE A 98 0.97 -2.32 -11.24
C PHE A 98 -0.14 -1.52 -11.90
N HIS A 99 -0.88 -2.23 -12.75
CA HIS A 99 -2.17 -1.79 -13.25
C HIS A 99 -3.23 -2.54 -12.45
N PRO A 100 -4.17 -1.83 -11.80
CA PRO A 100 -5.27 -2.48 -11.10
C PRO A 100 -6.02 -3.46 -12.01
N ASP A 101 -6.13 -4.72 -11.60
CA ASP A 101 -6.93 -5.71 -12.31
C ASP A 101 -8.42 -5.41 -12.09
N PRO A 102 -9.23 -5.20 -13.15
CA PRO A 102 -10.64 -4.86 -13.02
C PRO A 102 -11.49 -5.97 -12.37
N ASN A 103 -10.98 -7.20 -12.27
CA ASN A 103 -11.69 -8.31 -11.61
C ASN A 103 -11.44 -8.37 -10.09
N TRP A 104 -10.50 -7.57 -9.59
CA TRP A 104 -10.16 -7.59 -8.18
C TRP A 104 -11.18 -6.84 -7.32
N LYS A 105 -11.70 -7.53 -6.30
CA LYS A 105 -12.73 -7.00 -5.38
C LYS A 105 -12.31 -5.75 -4.60
N ASN A 106 -11.01 -5.50 -4.46
CA ASN A 106 -10.47 -4.32 -3.76
C ASN A 106 -10.46 -3.05 -4.62
N PHE A 107 -10.60 -3.18 -5.94
CA PHE A 107 -10.68 -2.05 -6.87
C PHE A 107 -12.11 -1.75 -7.33
N GLN A 108 -13.08 -2.56 -6.90
CA GLN A 108 -14.49 -2.27 -7.14
C GLN A 108 -14.96 -1.09 -6.30
N LYS A 109 -16.06 -0.46 -6.74
CA LYS A 109 -16.72 0.60 -5.99
C LYS A 109 -17.00 0.14 -4.55
N PRO A 110 -16.51 0.88 -3.54
CA PRO A 110 -16.84 0.58 -2.15
C PRO A 110 -18.36 0.59 -1.95
N GLY A 111 -18.91 -0.52 -1.48
CA GLY A 111 -20.34 -0.60 -1.13
C GLY A 111 -20.63 0.17 0.16
N ALA A 112 -21.90 0.54 0.36
CA ALA A 112 -22.35 1.31 1.54
C ALA A 112 -22.06 0.61 2.90
N SER A 113 -21.81 -0.70 2.90
CA SER A 113 -21.46 -1.48 4.10
C SER A 113 -19.96 -1.53 4.42
N ARG A 114 -19.08 -1.12 3.49
CA ARG A 114 -17.64 -1.03 3.75
C ARG A 114 -17.36 0.23 4.55
N SER A 115 -17.20 0.10 5.86
CA SER A 115 -16.72 1.21 6.69
C SER A 115 -15.23 1.45 6.39
N SER A 116 -14.78 2.71 6.46
CA SER A 116 -13.35 3.06 6.39
C SER A 116 -12.52 2.46 7.53
N LEU A 117 -13.16 1.83 8.51
CA LEU A 117 -12.57 1.13 9.64
C LEU A 117 -12.47 -0.39 9.44
N ASP A 118 -12.89 -0.91 8.28
CA ASP A 118 -12.74 -2.32 7.96
C ASP A 118 -11.27 -2.62 7.58
N GLU A 119 -10.43 -2.69 8.61
CA GLU A 119 -9.01 -3.06 8.54
C GLU A 119 -8.78 -4.49 7.98
N SER A 120 -9.85 -5.28 7.79
CA SER A 120 -9.73 -6.65 7.26
C SER A 120 -9.38 -6.69 5.76
N THR A 121 -9.51 -5.56 5.05
CA THR A 121 -9.18 -5.46 3.63
C THR A 121 -7.86 -4.69 3.43
N LEU A 122 -6.76 -5.44 3.28
CA LEU A 122 -5.41 -4.88 3.04
C LEU A 122 -5.25 -4.23 1.66
N GLY A 123 -6.13 -4.57 0.70
CA GLY A 123 -6.02 -4.12 -0.68
C GLY A 123 -5.05 -4.96 -1.51
N PHE A 124 -4.43 -4.36 -2.52
CA PHE A 124 -3.38 -4.99 -3.34
C PHE A 124 -2.00 -4.48 -2.94
N GLY A 125 -0.99 -5.33 -3.09
CA GLY A 125 0.37 -4.94 -2.80
C GLY A 125 1.36 -6.05 -3.00
N TYR A 126 2.54 -5.85 -2.42
CA TYR A 126 3.71 -6.69 -2.60
C TYR A 126 4.12 -7.25 -1.23
N PRO A 127 3.78 -8.52 -0.94
CA PRO A 127 4.24 -9.21 0.26
C PRO A 127 5.77 -9.21 0.41
N LYS A 128 6.50 -9.29 -0.71
CA LYS A 128 7.96 -9.28 -0.77
C LYS A 128 8.47 -8.02 -1.48
N PHE A 129 8.15 -6.84 -0.96
CA PHE A 129 8.54 -5.58 -1.62
C PHE A 129 10.05 -5.33 -1.57
N ILE A 130 10.68 -5.55 -0.42
CA ILE A 130 12.13 -5.54 -0.26
C ILE A 130 12.51 -6.44 0.91
N SER A 131 13.59 -7.21 0.79
CA SER A 131 14.06 -8.07 1.88
C SER A 131 14.65 -7.25 3.03
N HIS A 132 14.63 -7.79 4.25
CA HIS A 132 15.29 -7.17 5.41
C HIS A 132 16.81 -7.09 5.27
N GLU A 133 17.41 -7.90 4.40
CA GLU A 133 18.82 -7.81 4.05
C GLU A 133 19.07 -6.65 3.08
N ASP A 134 18.26 -6.54 2.02
CA ASP A 134 18.40 -5.51 0.99
C ASP A 134 18.10 -4.11 1.49
N ILE A 135 17.13 -3.96 2.41
CA ILE A 135 16.78 -2.65 2.99
C ILE A 135 17.95 -2.03 3.79
N LYS A 136 18.94 -2.84 4.19
CA LYS A 136 20.14 -2.37 4.90
C LYS A 136 21.32 -2.04 3.98
N LYS A 137 21.23 -2.36 2.68
CA LYS A 137 22.36 -2.20 1.72
C LYS A 137 22.62 -0.74 1.32
N ARG A 138 21.64 0.16 1.49
CA ARG A 138 21.70 1.58 1.12
C ARG A 138 21.03 2.43 2.19
N ASN A 139 20.90 3.73 1.94
CA ASN A 139 20.24 4.70 2.82
C ASN A 139 18.71 4.61 2.78
N TYR A 140 18.13 3.41 2.64
CA TYR A 140 16.68 3.25 2.71
C TYR A 140 16.13 3.51 4.11
N VAL A 141 16.89 3.09 5.14
CA VAL A 141 16.67 3.44 6.54
C VAL A 141 17.71 4.47 6.94
N ARG A 142 17.27 5.64 7.37
CA ARG A 142 18.13 6.73 7.86
C ARG A 142 17.39 7.46 8.96
N ASP A 143 18.10 7.83 10.03
CA ASP A 143 17.53 8.53 11.19
C ASP A 143 16.28 7.84 11.76
N ASN A 144 16.33 6.50 11.82
CA ASN A 144 15.23 5.63 12.25
C ASN A 144 13.91 5.84 11.48
N ALA A 145 14.01 6.24 10.21
CA ALA A 145 12.87 6.49 9.33
C ALA A 145 13.06 5.83 7.96
N ILE A 146 11.92 5.49 7.34
CA ILE A 146 11.81 5.09 5.94
C ILE A 146 10.80 6.01 5.25
N PHE A 147 10.94 6.19 3.93
CA PHE A 147 9.98 6.93 3.13
C PHE A 147 9.40 6.03 2.04
N ILE A 148 8.09 5.78 2.13
CA ILE A 148 7.32 5.06 1.11
C ILE A 148 6.52 6.08 0.32
N LYS A 149 6.73 6.12 -0.99
CA LYS A 149 5.98 6.94 -1.93
C LYS A 149 5.00 6.06 -2.71
N ALA A 150 3.73 6.45 -2.76
CA ALA A 150 2.75 5.89 -3.69
C ALA A 150 2.40 6.96 -4.73
N SER A 151 2.66 6.67 -5.99
CA SER A 151 2.32 7.55 -7.12
C SER A 151 1.16 6.94 -7.88
N VAL A 152 0.17 7.76 -8.23
CA VAL A 152 -0.99 7.33 -9.02
C VAL A 152 -0.99 8.13 -10.31
N GLU A 153 -0.91 7.45 -11.45
CA GLU A 153 -0.98 8.10 -12.76
C GLU A 153 -2.43 8.45 -13.07
N ILE A 154 -2.73 9.75 -13.00
CA ILE A 154 -4.07 10.26 -13.28
C ILE A 154 -4.16 10.47 -14.79
N PRO A 155 -5.13 9.84 -15.48
CA PRO A 155 -5.36 10.11 -16.89
C PRO A 155 -5.66 11.59 -17.08
N GLN A 156 -4.95 12.25 -18.00
CA GLN A 156 -5.35 13.56 -18.49
C GLN A 156 -6.62 13.37 -19.32
N LYS A 157 -7.78 13.34 -18.67
CA LYS A 157 -9.02 13.58 -19.40
C LYS A 157 -8.96 15.03 -19.85
N ILE A 158 -8.81 15.21 -21.15
CA ILE A 158 -9.04 16.49 -21.82
C ILE A 158 -10.45 16.90 -21.38
N LEU A 159 -10.53 17.91 -20.49
CA LEU A 159 -11.76 18.63 -20.26
C LEU A 159 -12.01 19.41 -21.56
N ALA A 160 -12.67 18.75 -22.51
CA ALA A 160 -13.24 19.37 -23.69
C ALA A 160 -14.64 19.88 -23.35
#